data_AF-A0A2X3ES35-F1
#
_entry.id   AF-A0A2X3ES35-F1
#
_cell.length_a   1.000
_cell.length_b   1.000
_cell.length_c   1.000
_cell.angle_alpha   90.00
_cell.angle_beta   90.00
_cell.angle_gamma   90.00
#
_symmetry.space_group_name_H-M   'P 1'
#
loop_
_entity.id
_entity.type
_entity.pdbx_description
1 polymer ?
#
loop_
_entity_poly.entity_id
_entity_poly.type
_entity_poly.pdbx_seq_one_letter_code
_entity_poly.pdbx_strand_id
1 'polypeptide(L)' 'MAGLTGGIFNFCANMASIIAPLIIGVIISATGNFFYALIYVGLTALIGVIAYIFIIGDIKRIELK' A
#
# COMPACT_ATOMS: atom_id res chain seq x y z
N MET A 1 14.98 -4.05 -18.50
CA MET A 1 13.93 -3.24 -17.83
C MET A 1 13.51 -3.81 -16.47
N ALA A 2 13.63 -5.12 -16.22
CA ALA A 2 13.29 -5.73 -14.93
C ALA A 2 14.02 -5.11 -13.71
N GLY A 3 15.29 -4.70 -13.84
CA GLY A 3 16.07 -4.11 -12.74
C GLY A 3 15.62 -2.71 -12.30
N LEU A 4 15.28 -1.82 -13.24
CA LEU A 4 14.83 -0.46 -12.91
C LEU A 4 13.42 -0.48 -12.28
N THR A 5 12.53 -1.25 -12.89
CA THR A 5 11.17 -1.50 -12.38
C THR A 5 11.23 -2.14 -11.00
N GLY A 6 12.04 -3.19 -10.81
CA GLY A 6 12.23 -3.83 -9.50
C GLY A 6 12.83 -2.89 -8.46
N GLY A 7 13.81 -2.06 -8.83
CA GLY A 7 14.43 -1.08 -7.93
C GLY A 7 13.44 -0.01 -7.44
N ILE A 8 12.61 0.54 -8.34
CA ILE A 8 11.59 1.54 -7.98
C ILE A 8 10.52 0.92 -7.07
N PHE A 9 10.02 -0.27 -7.39
CA PHE A 9 9.06 -0.96 -6.53
C PHE A 9 9.64 -1.26 -5.15
N ASN A 10 10.92 -1.63 -5.07
CA ASN A 10 11.60 -1.89 -3.79
C ASN A 10 11.75 -0.60 -2.97
N PHE A 11 12.14 0.51 -3.59
CA PHE A 11 12.21 1.82 -2.93
C PHE A 11 10.85 2.26 -2.37
N CYS A 12 9.80 2.22 -3.21
CA CYS A 12 8.44 2.57 -2.79
C CYS A 12 7.93 1.65 -1.67
N ALA A 13 8.19 0.34 -1.74
CA ALA A 13 7.75 -0.62 -0.73
C ALA A 13 8.44 -0.39 0.63
N ASN A 14 9.77 -0.18 0.64
CA ASN A 14 10.50 0.13 1.86
C ASN A 14 10.11 1.48 2.45
N MET A 15 9.80 2.47 1.60
CA MET A 15 9.35 3.77 2.08
C MET A 15 7.94 3.68 2.68
N ALA A 16 7.01 2.96 2.03
CA ALA A 16 5.65 2.75 2.52
C ALA A 16 5.62 2.02 3.87
N SER A 17 6.51 1.05 4.10
CA SER A 17 6.57 0.31 5.36
C SER A 17 7.05 1.16 6.55
N ILE A 18 7.79 2.25 6.31
CA ILE A 18 8.18 3.22 7.33
C ILE A 18 7.09 4.28 7.53
N ILE A 19 6.51 4.77 6.42
CA ILE A 19 5.50 5.83 6.44
C ILE A 19 4.22 5.35 7.15
N ALA A 20 3.77 4.13 6.90
CA ALA A 20 2.55 3.59 7.51
C ALA A 20 2.54 3.62 9.06
N PRO A 21 3.54 3.05 9.77
CA PRO A 21 3.60 3.11 11.23
C PRO A 21 3.86 4.54 11.73
N LEU A 22 4.59 5.37 10.99
CA LEU A 22 4.78 6.78 11.35
C LEU A 22 3.44 7.53 11.40
N ILE A 23 2.63 7.41 10.36
CA ILE A 23 1.31 8.04 10.28
C ILE A 23 0.41 7.53 11.40
N ILE A 24 0.38 6.22 11.63
CA ILE A 24 -0.38 5.61 12.73
C ILE A 24 0.07 6.17 14.08
N GLY A 25 1.38 6.28 14.32
CA GLY A 25 1.95 6.84 15.54
C GLY A 25 1.55 8.31 15.75
N VAL A 26 1.58 9.13 14.70
CA VAL A 26 1.14 10.53 14.76
C VAL A 26 -0.36 10.63 15.05
N ILE A 27 -1.19 9.80 14.41
CA ILE A 27 -2.64 9.77 14.66
C ILE A 27 -2.95 9.44 16.12
N ILE A 28 -2.29 8.41 16.67
CA ILE A 28 -2.48 8.00 18.06
C ILE A 28 -1.94 9.06 19.01
N SER A 29 -0.79 9.66 18.73
CA SER A 29 -0.20 10.71 19.57
C SER A 29 -1.08 11.96 19.62
N ALA A 30 -1.67 12.36 18.49
CA ALA A 30 -2.53 13.55 18.42
C ALA A 30 -3.93 13.32 19.02
N THR A 31 -4.50 12.12 18.86
CA THR A 31 -5.91 11.85 19.21
C THR A 31 -6.07 11.03 20.49
N GLY A 32 -5.02 10.34 20.93
CA GLY A 32 -5.04 9.38 22.04
C GLY A 32 -5.85 8.10 21.79
N ASN A 33 -6.52 7.98 20.64
CA ASN A 33 -7.45 6.90 20.34
C ASN A 33 -7.03 6.09 19.10
N PHE A 34 -6.97 4.77 19.26
CA PHE A 34 -6.59 3.81 18.22
C PHE A 34 -7.64 3.68 17.09
N PHE A 35 -8.88 4.11 17.33
CA PHE A 35 -9.97 4.03 16.35
C PHE A 35 -9.65 4.75 15.03
N TYR A 36 -9.04 5.94 15.11
CA TYR A 36 -8.66 6.72 13.92
C TYR A 36 -7.51 6.06 13.13
N ALA A 37 -6.59 5.37 13.81
CA ALA A 37 -5.56 4.59 13.14
C ALA A 37 -6.17 3.41 12.37
N LEU A 38 -7.18 2.75 12.94
CA LEU A 38 -7.91 1.67 12.28
C LEU A 38 -8.63 2.15 11.01
N ILE A 39 -9.29 3.32 11.09
CA ILE A 39 -9.97 3.94 9.92
C ILE A 39 -8.96 4.25 8.83
N TYR A 40 -7.80 4.82 9.18
CA TYR A 40 -6.74 5.11 8.21
C TYR A 40 -6.31 3.86 7.44
N VAL A 41 -6.00 2.76 8.15
CA VAL A 41 -5.60 1.49 7.53
C VAL A 41 -6.71 0.90 6.66
N GLY A 42 -7.96 0.95 7.14
CA GLY A 42 -9.13 0.48 6.37
C GLY A 42 -9.32 1.24 5.07
N LEU A 43 -9.20 2.57 5.10
CA LEU A 43 -9.27 3.41 3.90
C LEU A 43 -8.11 3.15 2.93
N THR A 44 -6.88 2.99 3.44
CA THR A 44 -5.73 2.70 2.57
C THR A 44 -5.89 1.35 1.87
N ALA A 45 -6.37 0.33 2.59
CA ALA A 45 -6.65 -0.97 2.01
C ALA A 45 -7.76 -0.89 0.94
N LEU A 46 -8.82 -0.13 1.21
CA LEU A 46 -9.92 0.06 0.26
C LEU A 46 -9.47 0.77 -1.02
N ILE A 47 -8.62 1.80 -0.91
CA ILE A 47 -7.98 2.43 -2.07
C ILE A 47 -7.14 1.42 -2.85
N GLY A 48 -6.38 0.55 -2.15
CA GLY A 48 -5.61 -0.52 -2.78
C GLY A 48 -6.47 -1.50 -3.57
N VAL A 49 -7.63 -1.89 -3.02
CA VAL A 49 -8.59 -2.77 -3.71
C VAL A 49 -9.20 -2.08 -4.93
N ILE A 50 -9.58 -0.81 -4.82
CA ILE A 50 -10.08 -0.02 -5.96
C ILE A 50 -9.01 0.07 -7.05
N ALA A 51 -7.78 0.42 -6.67
CA ALA A 51 -6.66 0.47 -7.61
C ALA A 51 -6.44 -0.89 -8.29
N TYR A 52 -6.54 -1.99 -7.55
CA TYR A 52 -6.44 -3.33 -8.12
C TYR A 52 -7.56 -3.59 -9.14
N ILE A 53 -8.82 -3.37 -8.77
CA ILE A 53 -9.98 -3.69 -9.62
C ILE A 53 -10.01 -2.83 -10.89
N PHE A 54 -9.68 -1.54 -10.80
CA PHE A 54 -9.82 -0.60 -11.93
C PHE A 54 -8.55 -0.48 -12.78
N ILE A 55 -7.36 -0.66 -12.20
CA ILE A 55 -6.08 -0.43 -12.91
C ILE A 55 -5.50 -1.74 -13.42
N ILE A 56 -5.63 -2.84 -12.67
CA ILE A 56 -5.14 -4.14 -13.12
C ILE A 56 -6.22 -4.76 -14.01
N GLY A 57 -5.98 -4.74 -15.32
CA GLY A 57 -6.84 -5.39 -16.33
C GLY A 57 -6.76 -6.91 -16.29
N ASP A 58 -7.20 -7.57 -17.37
CA ASP A 58 -7.31 -9.04 -17.44
C ASP A 58 -6.03 -9.77 -17.01
N ILE A 59 -6.13 -10.50 -15.91
CA ILE A 59 -5.08 -11.36 -15.38
C ILE A 59 -5.05 -12.62 -16.26
N LYS A 60 -4.39 -12.54 -17.41
CA LYS A 60 -4.15 -13.70 -18.26
C LYS A 60 -3.13 -14.60 -17.57
N ARG A 61 -3.50 -15.86 -17.38
CA ARG A 61 -2.58 -16.89 -16.89
C ARG A 61 -1.37 -16.95 -17.83
N ILE A 62 -0.19 -16.90 -17.25
CA ILE A 62 1.07 -17.01 -18.00
C ILE A 62 1.17 -18.49 -18.42
N GLU A 63 0.84 -18.79 -19.67
CA GLU A 63 1.17 -20.09 -20.27
C GLU A 63 2.67 -20.10 -20.56
N LEU A 64 3.44 -20.65 -19.62
CA LEU A 64 4.84 -20.98 -19.81
C LEU A 64 4.93 -22.21 -20.73
N LYS A 65 5.53 -22.05 -21.91
CA LYS A 65 5.87 -23.16 -22.82
C LYS A 65 7.35 -23.53 -22.66
#